data_AF-A0A0M9DYI9-F1
#
_entry.id   AF-A0A0M9DYI9-F1
#
_cell.length_a   1.000
_cell.length_b   1.000
_cell.length_c   1.000
_cell.angle_alpha   90.00
_cell.angle_beta   90.00
_cell.angle_gamma   90.00
#
_symmetry.space_group_name_H-M   'P 1'
#
loop_
_entity.id
_entity.type
_entity.pdbx_description
1 polymer ?
#
loop_
_entity_poly.entity_id
_entity_poly.type
_entity_poly.pdbx_seq_one_letter_code
_entity_poly.pdbx_strand_id
1 'polypeptide(L)'
;MNEELLKMSKYLRLTGLINNWDYYQEIALKDNLSHTRFIEFIIEEEYKMKKENSRILRMKKAKIPENLTIETFPFERQSKINKNKVLNLYDNFDYINQNRNIIWIGPTGVGKTGLATSFLMQAINRGYKGYIRTS
;
A
#
# COMPACT_ATOMS: atom_id res chain seq x y z
N MET A 1 -24.14 -6.42 19.13
CA MET A 1 -23.25 -7.59 19.32
C MET A 1 -23.23 -7.98 20.80
N ASN A 2 -23.29 -9.27 21.15
CA ASN A 2 -23.20 -9.69 22.57
C ASN A 2 -21.77 -9.53 23.13
N GLU A 3 -21.61 -9.54 24.45
CA GLU A 3 -20.32 -9.27 25.09
C GLU A 3 -19.24 -10.31 24.77
N GLU A 4 -19.62 -11.58 24.67
CA GLU A 4 -18.69 -12.67 24.37
C GLU A 4 -18.11 -12.54 22.96
N LEU A 5 -18.97 -12.29 21.97
CA LEU A 5 -18.56 -12.08 20.58
C LEU A 5 -17.72 -10.81 20.42
N LEU A 6 -18.02 -9.74 21.17
CA LEU A 6 -17.19 -8.54 21.21
C LEU A 6 -15.78 -8.86 21.73
N LYS A 7 -15.66 -9.66 22.80
CA LYS A 7 -14.38 -10.07 23.38
C LYS A 7 -13.56 -10.91 22.40
N MET A 8 -14.18 -11.91 21.76
CA MET A 8 -13.51 -12.72 20.72
C MET A 8 -13.07 -11.88 19.52
N SER A 9 -13.92 -10.97 19.06
CA SER A 9 -13.63 -10.07 17.93
C SER A 9 -12.45 -9.15 18.24
N LYS A 10 -12.35 -8.63 19.47
CA LYS A 10 -11.21 -7.84 19.93
C LYS A 10 -9.92 -8.66 19.93
N TYR A 11 -9.96 -9.90 20.43
CA TYR A 11 -8.81 -10.80 20.44
C TYR A 11 -8.29 -11.11 19.02
N LEU A 12 -9.20 -11.42 18.10
CA LEU A 12 -8.90 -11.67 16.68
C LEU A 12 -8.59 -10.40 15.86
N ARG A 13 -8.68 -9.23 16.50
CA ARG A 13 -8.49 -7.92 15.88
C ARG A 13 -9.42 -7.72 14.66
N LEU A 14 -10.69 -8.08 14.80
CA LEU A 14 -11.74 -7.87 13.79
C LEU A 14 -12.35 -6.47 13.96
N THR A 15 -11.52 -5.45 13.77
CA THR A 15 -11.89 -4.06 14.04
C THR A 15 -12.96 -3.53 13.09
N GLY A 16 -12.97 -3.98 11.83
CA GLY A 16 -14.02 -3.63 10.88
C GLY A 16 -15.36 -4.23 11.29
N LEU A 17 -15.37 -5.50 11.70
CA LEU A 17 -16.55 -6.16 12.23
C LEU A 17 -17.13 -5.44 13.45
N ILE A 18 -16.28 -5.05 14.41
CA ILE A 18 -16.72 -4.36 15.63
C ILE A 18 -17.34 -3.00 15.28
N ASN A 19 -16.71 -2.23 14.39
CA ASN A 19 -17.12 -0.87 14.08
C ASN A 19 -18.34 -0.81 13.15
N ASN A 20 -18.53 -1.81 12.29
CA ASN A 20 -19.58 -1.84 11.27
C ASN A 20 -20.67 -2.89 11.56
N TRP A 21 -20.74 -3.40 12.80
CA TRP A 21 -21.63 -4.50 13.17
C TRP A 21 -23.10 -4.25 12.79
N ASP A 22 -23.64 -3.09 13.17
CA ASP A 22 -25.04 -2.76 12.92
C ASP A 22 -25.32 -2.57 11.41
N TYR A 23 -24.37 -1.98 10.69
CA TYR A 23 -24.44 -1.84 9.23
C TYR A 23 -24.46 -3.20 8.52
N TYR A 24 -23.65 -4.16 8.96
CA TYR A 24 -23.66 -5.51 8.42
C TYR A 24 -25.00 -6.22 8.69
N GLN A 25 -25.60 -6.03 9.86
CA GLN A 25 -26.94 -6.57 10.13
C GLN A 25 -28.00 -5.99 9.18
N GLU A 26 -27.95 -4.69 8.90
CA GLU A 26 -28.87 -4.08 7.94
C GLU A 26 -28.72 -4.65 6.53
N ILE A 27 -27.50 -4.88 6.06
CA ILE A 27 -27.24 -5.50 4.75
C ILE A 27 -27.82 -6.91 4.70
N ALA A 28 -27.59 -7.72 5.73
CA ALA A 28 -28.11 -9.08 5.78
C ALA A 28 -29.64 -9.13 5.66
N LEU A 29 -30.32 -8.16 6.29
CA LEU A 29 -31.78 -8.04 6.25
C LEU A 29 -32.31 -7.49 4.93
N LYS A 30 -31.64 -6.49 4.34
CA LYS A 30 -32.08 -5.80 3.12
C LYS A 30 -31.81 -6.61 1.85
N ASP A 31 -30.64 -7.21 1.75
CA ASP A 31 -30.17 -7.85 0.50
C ASP A 31 -30.52 -9.34 0.43
N ASN A 32 -31.26 -9.86 1.43
CA ASN A 32 -31.68 -11.26 1.54
C ASN A 32 -30.51 -12.24 1.27
N LEU A 33 -29.32 -11.88 1.74
CA LEU A 33 -28.09 -12.60 1.44
C LEU A 33 -28.15 -14.00 2.07
N SER A 34 -27.63 -14.98 1.34
CA SER A 34 -27.36 -16.28 1.95
C SER A 34 -26.37 -16.10 3.11
N HIS A 35 -26.48 -16.93 4.15
CA HIS A 35 -25.57 -16.92 5.29
C HIS A 35 -24.10 -16.99 4.86
N THR A 36 -23.80 -17.80 3.84
CA THR A 36 -22.46 -17.90 3.24
C THR A 36 -22.01 -16.57 2.66
N ARG A 37 -22.84 -15.92 1.83
CA ARG A 37 -22.46 -14.65 1.18
C ARG A 37 -22.28 -13.53 2.20
N PHE A 38 -23.06 -13.53 3.26
CA PHE A 38 -22.93 -12.57 4.35
C PHE A 38 -21.59 -12.70 5.08
N ILE A 39 -21.18 -13.94 5.40
CA ILE A 39 -19.88 -14.20 6.03
C ILE A 39 -18.74 -13.81 5.09
N GLU A 40 -18.81 -14.18 3.80
CA GLU A 40 -17.82 -13.78 2.79
C GLU A 40 -17.66 -12.25 2.75
N PHE A 41 -18.77 -11.51 2.70
CA PHE A 41 -18.76 -10.06 2.66
C PHE A 41 -18.06 -9.46 3.88
N ILE A 42 -18.38 -9.92 5.09
CA ILE A 42 -17.72 -9.46 6.33
C ILE A 42 -16.21 -9.70 6.27
N ILE A 43 -15.80 -10.89 5.83
CA ILE A 43 -14.38 -11.26 5.76
C ILE A 43 -13.66 -10.44 4.68
N GLU A 44 -14.28 -10.20 3.53
CA GLU A 44 -13.74 -9.34 2.46
C GLU A 44 -13.51 -7.91 2.97
N GLU A 45 -14.47 -7.32 3.67
CA GLU A 45 -14.35 -5.96 4.20
C GLU A 45 -13.26 -5.86 5.28
N GLU A 46 -13.21 -6.79 6.23
CA GLU A 46 -12.16 -6.84 7.24
C GLU A 46 -10.77 -7.00 6.59
N TYR A 47 -10.66 -7.86 5.57
CA TYR A 47 -9.42 -8.06 4.83
C TYR A 47 -8.96 -6.77 4.13
N LYS A 48 -9.86 -6.06 3.44
CA LYS A 48 -9.56 -4.78 2.78
C LYS A 48 -9.06 -3.75 3.79
N MET A 49 -9.77 -3.60 4.92
CA MET A 49 -9.38 -2.67 5.98
C MET A 49 -8.01 -2.99 6.57
N LYS A 50 -7.73 -4.27 6.88
CA LYS A 50 -6.41 -4.69 7.39
C LYS A 50 -5.31 -4.46 6.38
N LYS A 51 -5.55 -4.76 5.10
CA LYS A 51 -4.58 -4.55 4.02
C LYS A 51 -4.23 -3.07 3.87
N GLU A 52 -5.23 -2.19 3.90
CA GLU A 52 -5.03 -0.75 3.80
C GLU A 52 -4.32 -0.17 5.02
N ASN A 53 -4.74 -0.54 6.23
CA ASN A 53 -4.06 -0.12 7.46
C ASN A 53 -2.58 -0.53 7.46
N SER A 54 -2.29 -1.77 7.02
CA SER A 54 -0.92 -2.26 6.87
C SER A 54 -0.12 -1.44 5.86
N ARG A 55 -0.74 -1.03 4.74
CA ARG A 55 -0.14 -0.15 3.73
C ARG A 55 0.16 1.25 4.30
N ILE A 56 -0.80 1.88 4.96
CA ILE A 56 -0.63 3.19 5.61
C ILE A 56 0.49 3.15 6.64
N LEU A 57 0.57 2.10 7.46
CA LEU A 57 1.64 1.94 8.45
C LEU A 57 3.02 1.81 7.82
N ARG A 58 3.15 1.06 6.71
CA ARG A 58 4.42 0.99 5.96
C ARG A 58 4.79 2.36 5.39
N MET A 59 3.82 3.07 4.83
CA MET A 59 4.01 4.42 4.27
C MET A 59 4.51 5.41 5.33
N LYS A 60 3.87 5.43 6.51
CA LYS A 60 4.30 6.27 7.64
C LYS A 60 5.72 5.94 8.11
N LYS A 61 6.09 4.66 8.14
CA LYS A 61 7.44 4.21 8.54
C LYS A 61 8.53 4.57 7.51
N ALA A 62 8.15 4.73 6.25
CA ALA A 62 9.09 4.96 5.17
C ALA A 62 9.73 6.36 5.15
N LYS A 63 9.18 7.30 5.93
CA LYS A 63 9.66 8.69 6.05
C LYS A 63 9.80 9.38 4.68
N ILE A 64 8.84 9.12 3.79
CA ILE A 64 8.79 9.74 2.46
C ILE A 64 8.45 11.23 2.63
N PRO A 65 9.34 12.16 2.22
CA PRO A 65 9.12 13.59 2.42
C PRO A 65 8.00 14.15 1.54
N GLU A 66 7.87 13.66 0.31
CA GLU A 66 6.84 14.07 -0.65
C GLU A 66 6.37 12.85 -1.46
N ASN A 67 5.08 12.80 -1.82
CA ASN A 67 4.50 11.73 -2.64
C ASN A 67 4.91 11.88 -4.11
N LEU A 68 6.19 11.67 -4.40
CA LEU A 68 6.74 11.74 -5.74
C LEU A 68 6.47 10.41 -6.45
N THR A 69 5.59 10.45 -7.45
CA THR A 69 5.27 9.30 -8.31
C THR A 69 6.22 9.25 -9.51
N ILE A 70 6.37 8.07 -10.11
CA ILE A 70 7.17 7.94 -11.34
C ILE A 70 6.54 8.75 -12.50
N GLU A 71 5.22 8.89 -12.48
CA GLU A 71 4.42 9.57 -13.50
C GLU A 71 4.67 11.08 -13.52
N THR A 72 4.90 11.67 -12.34
CA THR A 72 5.18 13.10 -12.21
C THR A 72 6.67 13.44 -12.36
N PHE A 73 7.52 12.43 -12.56
CA PHE A 73 8.96 12.65 -12.73
C PHE A 73 9.27 13.33 -14.08
N PRO A 74 9.96 14.48 -14.10
CA PRO A 74 10.20 15.25 -15.32
C PRO A 74 11.34 14.66 -16.16
N PHE A 75 11.09 13.50 -16.80
CA PHE A 75 12.08 12.82 -17.65
C PHE A 75 12.62 13.71 -18.77
N GLU A 76 11.79 14.60 -19.32
CA GLU A 76 12.19 15.54 -20.38
C GLU A 76 13.28 16.51 -19.95
N ARG A 77 13.33 16.86 -18.65
CA ARG A 77 14.37 17.73 -18.08
C ARG A 77 15.66 16.97 -17.77
N GLN A 78 15.70 15.66 -17.98
CA GLN A 78 16.79 14.76 -17.59
C GLN A 78 17.37 14.03 -18.82
N SER A 79 18.09 14.76 -19.68
CA SER A 79 18.65 14.22 -20.94
C SER A 79 19.63 13.05 -20.76
N LYS A 80 20.24 12.90 -19.58
CA LYS A 80 21.19 11.82 -19.27
C LYS A 80 20.52 10.52 -18.78
N ILE A 81 19.21 10.54 -18.50
CA ILE A 81 18.48 9.37 -18.00
C ILE A 81 17.80 8.65 -19.16
N ASN A 82 18.09 7.35 -19.31
CA ASN A 82 17.33 6.52 -20.25
C ASN A 82 15.94 6.19 -19.66
N LYS A 83 14.94 6.98 -20.04
CA LYS A 83 13.54 6.85 -19.61
C LYS A 83 13.02 5.42 -19.77
N ASN A 84 13.21 4.81 -20.94
CA ASN A 84 12.69 3.47 -21.23
C ASN A 84 13.28 2.41 -20.30
N LYS A 85 14.58 2.50 -19.99
CA LYS A 85 15.23 1.57 -19.07
C LYS A 85 14.69 1.72 -17.64
N VAL A 86 14.45 2.95 -17.18
CA VAL A 86 13.89 3.21 -15.84
C VAL A 86 12.46 2.71 -15.74
N LEU A 87 11.61 3.00 -16.73
CA LEU A 87 10.22 2.55 -16.75
C LEU A 87 10.13 1.02 -16.83
N ASN A 88 10.91 0.37 -17.70
CA ASN A 88 10.94 -1.10 -17.76
C ASN A 88 11.31 -1.73 -16.41
N LEU A 89 12.32 -1.17 -15.71
CA LEU A 89 12.72 -1.65 -14.39
C LEU A 89 11.62 -1.44 -13.34
N TYR A 90 10.90 -0.31 -13.41
CA TYR A 90 9.80 0.04 -12.52
C TYR A 90 8.57 -0.84 -12.77
N ASP A 91 8.11 -0.94 -14.02
CA ASP A 91 6.87 -1.65 -14.38
C ASP A 91 6.98 -3.16 -14.11
N ASN A 92 8.10 -3.77 -14.51
CA ASN A 92 8.37 -5.19 -14.26
C ASN A 92 8.71 -5.49 -12.79
N PHE A 93 9.01 -4.45 -11.99
CA PHE A 93 9.41 -4.59 -10.59
C PHE A 93 10.66 -5.47 -10.41
N ASP A 94 11.52 -5.48 -11.43
CA ASP A 94 12.69 -6.37 -11.52
C ASP A 94 13.74 -6.06 -10.46
N TYR A 95 13.74 -4.84 -9.92
CA TYR A 95 14.66 -4.47 -8.83
C TYR A 95 14.42 -5.22 -7.53
N ILE A 96 13.18 -5.68 -7.31
CA ILE A 96 12.85 -6.57 -6.19
C ILE A 96 12.82 -8.02 -6.65
N ASN A 97 12.10 -8.33 -7.73
CA ASN A 97 11.91 -9.72 -8.18
C ASN A 97 13.24 -10.41 -8.53
N GLN A 98 14.20 -9.66 -9.06
CA GLN A 98 15.51 -10.17 -9.46
C GLN A 98 16.64 -9.70 -8.53
N ASN A 99 16.31 -9.16 -7.35
CA ASN A 99 17.28 -8.64 -6.37
C ASN A 99 18.32 -7.69 -6.97
N ARG A 100 17.91 -6.77 -7.87
CA ARG A 100 18.84 -5.83 -8.52
C ARG A 100 18.97 -4.55 -7.70
N ASN A 101 20.20 -4.23 -7.31
CA ASN A 101 20.50 -2.97 -6.66
C ASN A 101 20.42 -1.81 -7.65
N ILE A 102 19.69 -0.76 -7.28
CA ILE A 102 19.61 0.50 -8.04
C ILE A 102 20.45 1.55 -7.33
N ILE A 103 21.36 2.19 -8.06
CA ILE A 103 22.18 3.29 -7.56
C ILE A 103 21.96 4.51 -8.45
N TRP A 104 21.47 5.59 -7.86
CA TRP A 104 21.25 6.86 -8.56
C TRP A 104 22.47 7.78 -8.39
N ILE A 105 23.17 8.09 -9.49
CA ILE A 105 24.39 8.90 -9.48
C ILE A 105 24.18 10.19 -10.28
N GLY A 106 24.59 11.32 -9.73
CA GLY A 106 24.53 12.62 -10.41
C GLY A 106 24.66 13.81 -9.46
N PRO A 107 24.65 15.06 -9.96
CA PRO A 107 24.73 16.27 -9.13
C PRO A 107 23.47 16.49 -8.29
N THR A 108 23.54 17.24 -7.20
CA THR A 108 22.38 17.55 -6.33
C THR A 108 21.27 18.26 -7.12
N GLY A 109 20.01 18.12 -6.70
CA GLY A 109 18.88 18.79 -7.35
C GLY A 109 18.31 18.16 -8.64
N VAL A 110 18.91 17.09 -9.17
CA VAL A 110 18.45 16.44 -10.43
C VAL A 110 17.33 15.39 -10.26
N GLY A 111 16.65 15.37 -9.11
CA GLY A 111 15.50 14.49 -8.90
C GLY A 111 15.81 13.03 -8.49
N LYS A 112 17.05 12.70 -8.11
CA LYS A 112 17.41 11.35 -7.60
C LYS A 112 16.53 10.91 -6.43
N THR A 113 16.25 11.81 -5.50
CA THR A 113 15.35 11.53 -4.37
C THR A 113 13.94 11.22 -4.86
N GLY A 114 13.45 11.91 -5.89
CA GLY A 114 12.14 11.61 -6.50
C GLY A 114 12.08 10.22 -7.14
N LEU A 115 13.13 9.81 -7.85
CA LEU A 115 13.24 8.45 -8.38
C LEU A 115 13.31 7.40 -7.25
N ALA A 116 14.15 7.61 -6.23
CA ALA A 116 14.21 6.70 -5.08
C ALA A 116 12.85 6.60 -4.36
N THR A 117 12.16 7.72 -4.17
CA THR A 117 10.84 7.79 -3.55
C THR A 117 9.79 7.05 -4.37
N SER A 118 9.72 7.26 -5.68
CA SER A 118 8.73 6.59 -6.53
C SER A 118 8.89 5.06 -6.51
N PHE A 119 10.12 4.57 -6.60
CA PHE A 119 10.43 3.14 -6.49
C PHE A 119 10.09 2.58 -5.10
N LEU A 120 10.39 3.33 -4.03
CA LEU A 120 10.03 2.92 -2.68
C LEU A 120 8.51 2.88 -2.49
N MET A 121 7.78 3.87 -3.02
CA MET A 121 6.33 3.94 -2.92
C MET A 121 5.66 2.78 -3.65
N GLN A 122 6.17 2.41 -4.84
CA GLN A 122 5.72 1.21 -5.56
C GLN A 122 5.93 -0.06 -4.72
N ALA A 123 7.11 -0.21 -4.10
CA ALA A 123 7.42 -1.35 -3.25
C ALA A 123 6.50 -1.43 -2.02
N ILE A 124 6.24 -0.31 -1.36
CA ILE A 124 5.33 -0.22 -0.19
C ILE A 124 3.90 -0.61 -0.56
N ASN A 125 3.42 -0.11 -1.70
CA ASN A 125 2.10 -0.44 -2.24
C ASN A 125 1.99 -1.94 -2.58
N ARG A 126 3.09 -2.58 -3.00
CA ARG A 126 3.17 -4.04 -3.23
C ARG A 126 3.45 -4.86 -1.96
N GLY A 127 3.51 -4.24 -0.78
CA GLY A 127 3.64 -4.95 0.50
C GLY A 127 5.04 -4.96 1.13
N TYR A 128 6.04 -4.40 0.45
CA TYR A 128 7.42 -4.39 0.93
C TYR A 128 7.67 -3.27 1.94
N LYS A 129 8.62 -3.48 2.84
CA LYS A 129 9.05 -2.49 3.83
C LYS A 129 10.32 -1.80 3.34
N GLY A 130 10.43 -0.50 3.59
CA GLY A 130 11.64 0.27 3.29
C GLY A 130 11.55 1.66 3.89
N TYR A 131 12.64 2.41 3.83
CA TYR A 131 12.71 3.79 4.31
C TYR A 131 13.68 4.60 3.45
N ILE A 132 13.45 5.91 3.38
CA ILE A 132 14.43 6.86 2.87
C ILE A 132 15.16 7.51 4.05
N ARG A 133 16.47 7.67 3.90
CA ARG A 133 17.30 8.46 4.80
C ARG A 133 17.99 9.53 3.96
N THR A 134 17.56 10.77 4.13
CA THR A 134 18.30 11.93 3.64
C THR A 134 19.29 12.34 4.73
N SER A 135 20.56 12.48 4.34
CA SER A 135 21.64 13.06 5.17
C SER A 135 21.58 14.57 5.16
#